data_AF-A0A744FAF6-F1
#
_entry.id   AF-A0A744FAF6-F1
#
_cell.length_a   1.000
_cell.length_b   1.000
_cell.length_c   1.000
_cell.angle_alpha   90.00
_cell.angle_beta   90.00
_cell.angle_gamma   90.00
#
_symmetry.space_group_name_H-M   'P 1'
#
loop_
_entity.id
_entity.type
_entity.pdbx_description
1 polymer ?
#
loop_
_entity_poly.entity_id
_entity_poly.type
_entity_poly.pdbx_seq_one_letter_code
_entity_poly.pdbx_strand_id
1 'polypeptide(L)'
;MKKNRIRALTVIIVTALSVALAGCSEMDNMSRTIRADADIAQQHLDSQKRHQDPLVWTDKQWVNLKPIAQATSSPQKAGLPACNITVGSRDGLTLSEISGLITRICGVRVILSPEVMAAGHGVGSAGVTRRTSGPLPVPDDSGRIPLDQLGVAGGGQQTALAPATLNGLRWQGPLGGLLDNITARTGFFWRTDHGAVV
;
A
#
# COMPACT_ATOMS: atom_id res chain seq x y z
N MET A 1 -31.07 -60.76 -69.15
CA MET A 1 -30.98 -59.75 -68.06
C MET A 1 -30.84 -60.33 -66.63
N LYS A 2 -31.29 -61.56 -66.33
CA LYS A 2 -31.20 -62.16 -64.97
C LYS A 2 -29.76 -62.47 -64.48
N LYS A 3 -28.85 -62.90 -65.37
CA LYS A 3 -27.48 -63.34 -64.99
C LYS A 3 -26.56 -62.21 -64.51
N ASN A 4 -26.71 -60.99 -65.03
CA ASN A 4 -25.92 -59.83 -64.58
C ASN A 4 -26.40 -59.29 -63.23
N ARG A 5 -27.70 -59.42 -62.91
CA ARG A 5 -28.24 -59.01 -61.61
C ARG A 5 -27.79 -59.93 -60.47
N ILE A 6 -27.67 -61.23 -60.72
CA ILE A 6 -27.15 -62.19 -59.75
C ILE A 6 -25.67 -61.94 -59.47
N ARG A 7 -24.87 -61.69 -60.51
CA ARG A 7 -23.44 -61.34 -60.37
C ARG A 7 -23.22 -60.03 -59.60
N ALA A 8 -24.03 -59.02 -59.86
CA ALA A 8 -23.97 -57.76 -59.13
C ALA A 8 -24.32 -57.93 -57.64
N LEU A 9 -25.36 -58.71 -57.32
CA LEU A 9 -25.75 -58.98 -55.94
C LEU A 9 -24.67 -59.77 -55.18
N THR A 10 -24.03 -60.76 -55.80
CA THR A 10 -22.94 -61.51 -55.16
C THR A 10 -21.72 -60.64 -54.89
N VAL A 11 -21.40 -59.69 -55.78
CA VAL A 11 -20.26 -58.77 -55.55
C VAL A 11 -20.55 -57.84 -54.38
N ILE A 12 -21.76 -57.29 -54.30
CA ILE A 12 -22.15 -56.39 -53.20
C ILE A 12 -22.15 -57.10 -51.85
N ILE A 13 -22.62 -58.35 -51.80
CA ILE A 13 -22.64 -59.13 -50.55
C ILE A 13 -21.22 -59.47 -50.10
N VAL A 14 -20.34 -59.87 -51.03
CA VAL A 14 -18.95 -60.21 -50.71
C VAL A 14 -18.16 -58.98 -50.25
N THR A 15 -18.36 -57.82 -50.88
CA THR A 15 -17.68 -56.58 -50.46
C THR A 15 -18.18 -56.08 -49.10
N ALA A 16 -19.48 -56.17 -48.82
CA ALA A 16 -20.04 -55.82 -47.51
C ALA A 16 -19.48 -56.73 -46.39
N LEU A 17 -19.35 -58.03 -46.66
CA LEU A 17 -18.80 -58.98 -45.68
C LEU A 17 -17.32 -58.73 -45.40
N SER A 18 -16.51 -58.37 -46.42
CA SER A 18 -15.09 -58.07 -46.23
C SER A 18 -14.84 -56.81 -45.40
N VAL A 19 -15.70 -55.79 -45.52
CA VAL A 19 -15.57 -54.56 -44.71
C VAL A 19 -15.96 -54.79 -43.26
N ALA A 20 -16.93 -55.67 -42.98
CA ALA A 20 -17.33 -56.00 -41.62
C ALA A 20 -16.23 -56.77 -40.84
N LEU A 21 -15.45 -57.62 -41.51
CA LEU A 21 -14.36 -58.36 -40.86
C LEU A 21 -13.15 -57.47 -40.54
N ALA A 22 -12.87 -56.45 -41.36
CA ALA A 22 -11.79 -55.49 -41.09
C ALA A 22 -12.06 -54.61 -39.86
N GLY A 23 -13.33 -54.41 -39.47
CA GLY A 23 -13.70 -53.63 -38.29
C GLY A 23 -13.55 -54.36 -36.95
N CYS A 24 -13.42 -55.70 -36.94
CA CYS A 24 -13.35 -56.46 -35.68
C CYS A 24 -11.94 -56.43 -35.05
N SER A 25 -10.87 -56.37 -35.84
CA SER A 25 -9.49 -56.29 -35.31
C SER A 25 -9.17 -54.94 -34.65
N GLU A 26 -9.89 -53.89 -35.02
CA GLU A 26 -9.69 -52.54 -34.47
C GLU A 26 -10.42 -52.34 -33.12
N MET A 27 -11.53 -53.06 -32.92
CA MET A 27 -12.28 -53.06 -31.66
C MET A 27 -11.49 -53.69 -30.50
N ASP A 28 -10.66 -54.71 -30.78
CA ASP A 28 -9.75 -55.29 -29.78
C ASP A 28 -8.67 -54.30 -29.34
N ASN A 29 -8.11 -53.53 -30.28
CA ASN A 29 -7.14 -52.49 -29.96
C ASN A 29 -7.77 -51.36 -29.15
N MET A 30 -8.99 -50.94 -29.49
CA MET A 30 -9.72 -49.93 -28.73
C MET A 30 -10.06 -50.41 -27.32
N SER A 31 -10.41 -51.70 -27.15
CA SER A 31 -10.66 -52.25 -25.81
C SER A 31 -9.40 -52.31 -24.94
N ARG A 32 -8.20 -52.43 -25.54
CA ARG A 32 -6.92 -52.42 -24.82
C ARG A 32 -6.54 -51.02 -24.40
N THR A 33 -6.74 -50.02 -25.26
CA THR A 33 -6.46 -48.62 -24.92
C THR A 33 -7.39 -48.10 -23.82
N ILE A 34 -8.68 -48.45 -23.85
CA ILE A 34 -9.62 -48.07 -22.78
C ILE A 34 -9.22 -48.67 -21.42
N ARG A 35 -8.72 -49.91 -21.38
CA ARG A 35 -8.23 -50.52 -20.13
C ARG A 35 -6.94 -49.86 -19.64
N ALA A 36 -5.99 -49.61 -20.55
CA ALA A 36 -4.75 -48.92 -20.20
C ALA A 36 -5.00 -47.50 -19.67
N ASP A 37 -5.95 -46.77 -20.25
CA ASP A 37 -6.33 -45.43 -19.81
C ASP A 37 -7.04 -45.45 -18.45
N ALA A 38 -7.89 -46.46 -18.21
CA ALA A 38 -8.52 -46.66 -16.90
C ALA A 38 -7.49 -46.96 -15.80
N ASP A 39 -6.48 -47.79 -16.08
CA ASP A 39 -5.42 -48.11 -15.12
C ASP A 39 -4.57 -46.87 -14.79
N ILE A 40 -4.22 -46.07 -15.80
CA ILE A 40 -3.49 -44.80 -15.63
C ILE A 40 -4.32 -43.82 -14.79
N ALA A 41 -5.61 -43.67 -15.08
CA ALA A 41 -6.51 -42.81 -14.31
C ALA A 41 -6.60 -43.27 -12.84
N GLN A 42 -6.70 -44.58 -12.58
CA GLN A 42 -6.70 -45.10 -11.22
C GLN A 42 -5.37 -44.84 -10.50
N GLN A 43 -4.24 -45.02 -11.17
CA GLN A 43 -2.93 -44.74 -10.59
C GLN A 43 -2.75 -43.24 -10.26
N HIS A 44 -3.28 -42.34 -11.10
CA HIS A 44 -3.32 -40.90 -10.79
C HIS A 44 -4.23 -40.58 -9.60
N LEU A 45 -5.39 -41.21 -9.48
CA LEU A 45 -6.28 -41.02 -8.33
C LEU A 45 -5.64 -41.54 -7.03
N ASP A 46 -4.98 -42.69 -7.08
CA ASP A 46 -4.32 -43.28 -5.91
C ASP A 46 -3.08 -42.50 -5.48
N SER A 47 -2.29 -41.98 -6.42
CA SER A 47 -1.18 -41.09 -6.11
C SER A 47 -1.64 -39.77 -5.49
N GLN A 48 -2.75 -39.18 -5.96
CA GLN A 48 -3.33 -37.98 -5.34
C GLN A 48 -3.85 -38.24 -3.93
N LYS A 49 -4.48 -39.39 -3.68
CA LYS A 49 -4.93 -39.79 -2.33
C LYS A 49 -3.78 -39.93 -1.35
N ARG A 50 -2.61 -40.42 -1.78
CA ARG A 50 -1.43 -40.57 -0.91
C ARG A 50 -0.75 -39.25 -0.55
N HIS A 51 -0.94 -38.20 -1.34
CA HIS A 51 -0.32 -36.88 -1.10
C HIS A 51 -1.25 -35.89 -0.38
N GLN A 52 -2.49 -36.28 -0.06
CA GLN A 52 -3.33 -35.50 0.82
C GLN A 52 -2.97 -35.83 2.26
N ASP A 53 -1.94 -35.16 2.78
CA ASP A 53 -1.76 -35.08 4.23
C ASP A 53 -3.09 -34.58 4.84
N PRO A 54 -3.61 -35.26 5.88
CA PRO A 54 -4.87 -34.85 6.48
C PRO A 54 -4.74 -33.40 6.95
N LEU A 55 -5.77 -32.59 6.69
CA LEU A 55 -5.86 -31.23 7.19
C LEU A 55 -5.80 -31.27 8.72
N VAL A 56 -4.64 -30.99 9.30
CA VAL A 56 -4.44 -31.00 10.75
C VAL A 56 -5.06 -29.73 11.29
N TRP A 57 -6.25 -29.86 11.89
CA TRP A 57 -6.86 -28.78 12.67
C TRP A 57 -5.98 -28.51 13.90
N THR A 58 -5.43 -27.31 13.98
CA THR A 58 -4.68 -26.86 15.16
C THR A 58 -5.62 -26.14 16.12
N ASP A 59 -5.74 -26.63 17.35
CA ASP A 59 -6.52 -25.97 18.41
C ASP A 59 -5.82 -24.71 18.96
N LYS A 60 -4.60 -24.44 18.49
CA LYS A 60 -3.81 -23.29 18.91
C LYS A 60 -3.76 -22.24 17.80
N GLN A 61 -4.12 -21.02 18.17
CA GLN A 61 -3.97 -19.84 17.33
C GLN A 61 -2.48 -19.61 17.04
N TRP A 62 -2.16 -19.26 15.79
CA TRP A 62 -0.83 -18.85 15.39
C TRP A 62 -0.51 -17.46 15.96
N VAL A 63 -0.05 -17.43 17.21
CA VAL A 63 0.35 -16.21 17.91
C VAL A 63 1.85 -16.25 18.19
N ASN A 64 2.52 -15.12 18.00
CA ASN A 64 3.90 -14.96 18.44
C ASN A 64 3.90 -14.69 19.95
N LEU A 65 4.30 -15.69 20.73
CA LEU A 65 4.38 -15.58 22.19
C LEU A 65 5.62 -14.80 22.68
N LYS A 66 6.47 -14.32 21.77
CA LYS A 66 7.61 -13.49 22.17
C LYS A 66 7.08 -12.15 22.67
N PRO A 67 7.40 -11.76 23.92
CA PRO A 67 7.06 -10.44 24.43
C PRO A 67 7.61 -9.39 23.48
N ILE A 68 6.75 -8.46 23.07
CA ILE A 68 7.20 -7.27 22.34
C ILE A 68 8.04 -6.49 23.36
N ALA A 69 9.32 -6.25 23.04
CA ALA A 69 10.17 -5.43 23.88
C ALA A 69 9.45 -4.08 24.09
N GLN A 70 9.23 -3.71 25.35
CA GLN A 70 8.67 -2.40 25.66
C GLN A 70 9.59 -1.37 25.01
N ALA A 71 9.01 -0.42 24.28
CA ALA A 71 9.76 0.67 23.70
C ALA A 71 10.47 1.40 24.86
N THR A 72 11.77 1.16 25.02
CA THR A 72 12.63 2.01 25.83
C THR A 72 12.40 3.43 25.35
N SER A 73 12.21 4.37 26.28
CA SER A 73 11.98 5.79 25.99
C SER A 73 12.86 6.20 24.81
N SER A 74 12.20 6.56 23.70
CA SER A 74 12.88 6.86 22.43
C SER A 74 14.10 7.75 22.72
N PRO A 75 15.27 7.54 22.07
CA PRO A 75 16.43 8.42 22.23
C PRO A 75 16.06 9.90 22.00
N GLN A 76 14.99 10.13 21.25
CA GLN A 76 14.31 11.40 21.03
C GLN A 76 13.83 12.10 22.31
N LYS A 77 13.40 11.35 23.34
CA LYS A 77 13.02 11.90 24.67
C LYS A 77 14.20 12.10 25.61
N ALA A 78 15.34 11.43 25.37
CA ALA A 78 16.49 11.49 26.27
C ALA A 78 17.17 12.87 26.31
N GLY A 79 16.98 13.70 25.28
CA GLY A 79 17.55 15.05 25.19
C GLY A 79 16.68 16.18 25.76
N LEU A 80 15.49 15.89 26.30
CA LEU A 80 14.62 16.94 26.86
C LEU A 80 14.97 17.24 28.31
N PRO A 81 15.01 18.52 28.74
CA PRO A 81 15.08 18.84 30.14
C PRO A 81 13.78 18.45 30.85
N ALA A 82 13.89 18.16 32.15
CA ALA A 82 12.75 17.94 33.02
C ALA A 82 11.99 19.26 33.24
N CYS A 83 11.10 19.61 32.30
CA CYS A 83 10.27 20.81 32.35
C CYS A 83 8.79 20.43 32.35
N ASN A 84 8.04 20.98 33.31
CA ASN A 84 6.59 20.92 33.33
C ASN A 84 6.03 22.23 32.78
N ILE A 85 5.20 22.13 31.74
CA ILE A 85 4.61 23.27 31.05
C ILE A 85 3.09 23.19 31.11
N THR A 86 2.46 24.36 31.29
CA THR A 86 1.02 24.51 31.21
C THR A 86 0.68 25.37 29.99
N VAL A 87 -0.16 24.83 29.11
CA VAL A 87 -0.64 25.49 27.89
C VAL A 87 -2.16 25.50 27.94
N GLY A 88 -2.74 26.68 27.75
CA GLY A 88 -4.18 26.84 27.65
C GLY A 88 -4.51 28.16 26.99
N SER A 89 -5.11 28.10 25.81
CA SER A 89 -5.67 29.27 25.13
C SER A 89 -7.09 28.94 24.66
N ARG A 90 -7.98 29.92 24.78
CA ARG A 90 -9.35 29.83 24.25
C ARG A 90 -9.38 30.09 22.75
N ASP A 91 -8.48 30.93 22.25
CA ASP A 91 -8.52 31.46 20.88
C ASP A 91 -7.65 30.66 19.89
N GLY A 92 -7.25 29.44 20.29
CA GLY A 92 -6.24 28.66 19.58
C GLY A 92 -4.83 29.20 19.80
N LEU A 93 -3.83 28.39 19.49
CA LEU A 93 -2.43 28.80 19.52
C LEU A 93 -1.74 28.33 18.24
N THR A 94 -0.96 29.19 17.62
CA THR A 94 -0.13 28.83 16.49
C THR A 94 1.09 28.01 16.94
N LEU A 95 1.64 27.20 16.03
CA LEU A 95 2.89 26.46 16.29
C LEU A 95 4.06 27.38 16.69
N SER A 96 4.13 28.59 16.12
CA SER A 96 5.15 29.60 16.46
C SER A 96 4.93 30.20 17.86
N GLU A 97 3.68 30.43 18.28
CA GLU A 97 3.39 30.88 19.64
C GLU A 97 3.74 29.81 20.67
N ILE A 98 3.44 28.54 20.36
CA ILE A 98 3.77 27.42 21.23
C ILE A 98 5.29 27.23 21.31
N SER A 99 6.01 27.36 20.20
CA SER A 99 7.47 27.23 20.19
C SER A 99 8.14 28.33 21.03
N GLY A 100 7.66 29.57 20.93
CA GLY A 100 8.09 30.68 21.78
C GLY A 100 7.74 30.45 23.26
N LEU A 101 6.55 29.91 23.54
CA LEU A 101 6.11 29.57 24.89
C LEU A 101 7.00 28.49 25.53
N ILE A 102 7.31 27.42 24.80
CA ILE A 102 8.21 26.34 25.23
C ILE A 102 9.60 26.91 25.51
N THR A 103 10.13 27.74 24.60
CA THR A 103 11.45 28.35 24.76
C THR A 103 11.50 29.23 26.02
N ARG A 104 10.46 30.02 26.27
CA ARG A 104 10.37 30.90 27.43
C ARG A 104 10.23 30.15 28.76
N ILE A 105 9.42 29.10 28.81
CA ILE A 105 9.14 28.37 30.07
C ILE A 105 10.22 27.33 30.36
N CYS A 106 10.63 26.57 29.34
CA CYS A 106 11.53 25.44 29.53
C CYS A 106 13.00 25.75 29.19
N GLY A 107 13.31 26.92 28.62
CA GLY A 107 14.68 27.28 28.22
C GLY A 107 15.23 26.47 27.05
N VAL A 108 14.37 25.73 26.34
CA VAL A 108 14.76 24.87 25.21
C VAL A 108 14.47 25.58 23.91
N ARG A 109 15.46 25.66 23.03
CA ARG A 109 15.24 26.20 21.68
C ARG A 109 14.36 25.26 20.89
N VAL A 110 13.30 25.78 20.27
CA VAL A 110 12.45 25.04 19.34
C VAL A 110 12.67 25.58 17.92
N ILE A 111 13.01 24.71 16.98
CA ILE A 111 13.29 25.02 15.59
C ILE A 111 12.21 24.36 14.73
N LEU A 112 11.39 25.14 14.06
CA LEU A 112 10.38 24.61 13.16
C LEU A 112 11.03 24.38 11.79
N SER A 113 10.90 23.16 11.24
CA SER A 113 11.38 22.88 9.89
C SER A 113 10.59 23.66 8.83
N PRO A 114 11.19 23.94 7.65
CA PRO A 114 10.53 24.73 6.61
C PRO A 114 9.19 24.14 6.17
N GLU A 115 9.06 22.81 6.12
CA GLU A 115 7.81 22.16 5.79
C GLU A 115 6.73 22.37 6.84
N VAL A 116 7.06 22.42 8.14
CA VAL A 116 6.09 22.70 9.22
C VAL A 116 5.61 24.15 9.16
N MET A 117 6.51 25.08 8.81
CA MET A 117 6.15 26.49 8.63
C MET A 117 5.26 26.71 7.39
N ALA A 118 5.47 25.94 6.33
CA ALA A 118 4.65 25.99 5.12
C ALA A 118 3.34 25.20 5.25
N ALA A 119 3.32 24.13 6.05
CA ALA A 119 2.17 23.26 6.29
C ALA A 119 1.20 23.79 7.37
N GLY A 120 1.19 25.11 7.60
CA GLY A 120 0.12 25.80 8.32
C GLY A 120 -1.30 25.49 7.78
N HIS A 121 -1.34 24.96 6.56
CA HIS A 121 -2.51 24.43 5.88
C HIS A 121 -2.79 23.01 6.37
N GLY A 122 -3.91 22.86 7.07
CA GLY A 122 -4.34 21.61 7.70
C GLY A 122 -4.00 20.34 6.92
N VAL A 123 -3.54 19.33 7.67
CA VAL A 123 -3.27 17.95 7.27
C VAL A 123 -4.19 17.53 6.12
N GLY A 124 -3.64 17.61 4.91
CA GLY A 124 -4.43 17.56 3.69
C GLY A 124 -3.55 17.67 2.47
N SER A 125 -2.83 16.58 2.19
CA SER A 125 -2.18 16.28 0.92
C SER A 125 -0.73 16.76 0.74
N ALA A 126 0.21 15.92 1.20
CA ALA A 126 1.40 15.68 0.40
C ALA A 126 0.94 15.12 -0.96
N GLY A 127 1.07 15.90 -2.04
CA GLY A 127 0.83 15.45 -3.42
C GLY A 127 -0.33 16.08 -4.20
N VAL A 128 -0.88 17.25 -3.81
CA VAL A 128 -1.83 17.98 -4.69
C VAL A 128 -1.07 18.92 -5.62
N THR A 129 -1.06 18.60 -6.91
CA THR A 129 -0.77 19.55 -7.99
C THR A 129 -1.89 20.60 -8.01
N ARG A 130 -1.59 21.83 -7.56
CA ARG A 130 -2.52 22.95 -7.71
C ARG A 130 -2.41 23.53 -9.12
N ARG A 131 -3.56 23.71 -9.79
CA ARG A 131 -3.64 24.39 -11.08
C ARG A 131 -3.13 25.83 -10.90
N THR A 132 -2.03 26.17 -11.57
CA THR A 132 -1.60 27.57 -11.68
C THR A 132 -2.66 28.32 -12.49
N SER A 133 -3.38 29.22 -11.84
CA SER A 133 -4.33 30.12 -12.51
C SER A 133 -3.58 31.36 -12.98
N GLY A 134 -3.46 31.53 -14.29
CA GLY A 134 -2.82 32.69 -14.92
C GLY A 134 -2.17 32.33 -16.26
N PRO A 135 -1.85 33.34 -17.11
CA PRO A 135 -1.03 33.12 -18.29
C PRO A 135 0.33 32.55 -17.86
N LEU A 136 0.75 31.47 -18.51
CA LEU A 136 2.07 30.87 -18.29
C LEU A 136 3.14 31.90 -18.68
N PRO A 137 4.19 32.10 -17.85
CA PRO A 137 5.28 32.99 -18.21
C PRO A 137 5.95 32.48 -19.49
N VAL A 138 6.13 33.39 -20.44
CA VAL A 138 6.72 33.06 -21.75
C VAL A 138 8.19 32.72 -21.51
N PRO A 139 8.67 31.51 -21.89
CA PRO A 139 10.08 31.17 -21.77
C PRO A 139 10.95 32.13 -22.58
N ASP A 140 12.13 32.44 -22.08
CA ASP A 140 13.14 33.18 -22.84
C ASP A 140 13.63 32.38 -24.06
N ASP A 141 14.46 32.99 -24.92
CA ASP A 141 15.00 32.37 -26.13
C ASP A 141 15.82 31.07 -25.87
N SER A 142 16.15 30.78 -24.61
CA SER A 142 16.81 29.54 -24.19
C SER A 142 15.83 28.48 -23.67
N GLY A 143 14.53 28.73 -23.75
CA GLY A 143 13.46 27.86 -23.26
C GLY A 143 13.37 27.80 -21.73
N ARG A 144 13.99 28.76 -21.02
CA ARG A 144 14.02 28.80 -19.55
C ARG A 144 13.17 29.96 -19.05
N ILE A 145 12.65 29.81 -17.83
CA ILE A 145 11.97 30.90 -17.14
C ILE A 145 13.06 31.71 -16.43
N PRO A 146 13.19 33.01 -16.69
CA PRO A 146 14.25 33.80 -16.08
C PRO A 146 14.00 33.94 -14.56
N LEU A 147 15.09 33.92 -13.78
CA LEU A 147 15.06 33.76 -12.32
C LEU A 147 14.40 34.95 -11.60
N ASP A 148 14.41 36.12 -12.22
CA ASP A 148 13.70 37.33 -11.78
C ASP A 148 12.18 37.18 -11.86
N GLN A 149 11.67 36.34 -12.75
CA GLN A 149 10.24 36.05 -12.89
C GLN A 149 9.77 34.92 -11.95
N LEU A 150 10.68 34.12 -11.39
CA LEU A 150 10.37 33.05 -10.42
C LEU A 150 9.79 33.57 -9.08
N GLY A 151 9.68 34.88 -8.89
CA GLY A 151 9.00 35.49 -7.74
C GLY A 151 7.86 36.46 -8.07
N VAL A 152 7.69 36.85 -9.34
CA VAL A 152 6.79 37.95 -9.73
C VAL A 152 5.66 37.49 -10.67
N ALA A 153 5.84 36.40 -11.44
CA ALA A 153 4.85 35.87 -12.37
C ALA A 153 3.82 34.91 -11.72
N GLY A 154 3.53 35.15 -10.44
CA GLY A 154 2.49 34.44 -9.67
C GLY A 154 1.52 35.44 -9.09
N GLY A 155 0.74 36.13 -9.93
CA GLY A 155 -0.40 36.96 -9.53
C GLY A 155 -1.58 36.15 -8.97
N GLY A 156 -1.33 35.01 -8.31
CA GLY A 156 -2.23 34.50 -7.31
C GLY A 156 -1.94 35.27 -6.04
N GLN A 157 -2.97 35.76 -5.35
CA GLN A 157 -2.83 36.25 -3.98
C GLN A 157 -1.82 35.36 -3.26
N GLN A 158 -0.69 35.93 -2.81
CA GLN A 158 0.03 35.39 -1.68
C GLN A 158 -1.02 35.35 -0.57
N THR A 159 -1.74 34.23 -0.52
CA THR A 159 -2.70 33.97 0.53
C THR A 159 -1.79 33.91 1.72
N ALA A 160 -1.83 34.97 2.55
CA ALA A 160 -1.02 35.05 3.75
C ALA A 160 -1.08 33.68 4.42
N LEU A 161 0.08 33.03 4.52
CA LEU A 161 0.21 31.68 5.03
C LEU A 161 -0.35 31.72 6.45
N ALA A 162 -1.61 31.35 6.62
CA ALA A 162 -2.23 31.32 7.93
C ALA A 162 -1.48 30.24 8.73
N PRO A 163 -0.85 30.60 9.86
CA PRO A 163 -0.10 29.63 10.64
C PRO A 163 -1.03 28.51 11.11
N ALA A 164 -0.54 27.27 11.17
CA ALA A 164 -1.32 26.16 11.69
C ALA A 164 -1.73 26.47 13.15
N THR A 165 -3.03 26.56 13.37
CA THR A 165 -3.64 26.87 14.66
C THR A 165 -4.07 25.57 15.35
N LEU A 166 -3.61 25.40 16.59
CA LEU A 166 -3.98 24.32 17.49
C LEU A 166 -5.14 24.79 18.36
N ASN A 167 -6.37 24.58 17.84
CA ASN A 167 -7.59 24.94 18.55
C ASN A 167 -7.83 24.04 19.76
N GLY A 168 -8.22 24.64 20.89
CA GLY A 168 -8.53 23.92 22.12
C GLY A 168 -7.35 23.14 22.71
N LEU A 169 -6.11 23.55 22.44
CA LEU A 169 -4.94 22.95 23.06
C LEU A 169 -4.91 23.29 24.55
N ARG A 170 -5.16 22.28 25.38
CA ARG A 170 -5.03 22.35 26.84
C ARG A 170 -4.11 21.24 27.28
N TRP A 171 -3.01 21.61 27.93
CA TRP A 171 -2.01 20.68 28.41
C TRP A 171 -1.45 21.15 29.75
N GLN A 172 -1.20 20.21 30.65
CA GLN A 172 -0.45 20.42 31.86
C GLN A 172 0.37 19.17 32.14
N GLY A 173 1.68 19.30 32.23
CA GLY A 173 2.57 18.17 32.51
C GLY A 173 3.92 18.29 31.82
N PRO A 174 4.65 17.17 31.64
CA PRO A 174 5.99 17.18 31.09
C PRO A 174 5.99 17.64 29.62
N LEU A 175 7.02 18.39 29.24
CA LEU A 175 7.20 18.91 27.87
C LEU A 175 7.11 17.80 26.82
N GLY A 176 7.72 16.64 27.07
CA GLY A 176 7.65 15.52 26.14
C GLY A 176 6.23 15.04 25.85
N GLY A 177 5.31 15.14 26.81
CA GLY A 177 3.89 14.80 26.59
C GLY A 177 3.12 15.88 25.82
N LEU A 178 3.49 17.15 25.99
CA LEU A 178 2.94 18.24 25.16
C LEU A 178 3.30 18.01 23.69
N LEU A 179 4.57 17.70 23.42
CA LEU A 179 5.05 17.48 22.06
C LEU A 179 4.38 16.25 21.42
N ASP A 180 4.20 15.16 22.16
CA ASP A 180 3.43 14.00 21.70
C ASP A 180 1.96 14.35 21.41
N ASN A 181 1.35 15.22 22.23
CA ASN A 181 -0.02 15.68 21.99
C ASN A 181 -0.14 16.52 20.71
N ILE A 182 0.87 17.35 20.43
CA ILE A 182 0.95 18.11 19.19
C ILE A 182 1.11 17.14 18.01
N THR A 183 2.02 16.16 18.10
CA THR A 183 2.19 15.11 17.08
C THR A 183 0.89 14.36 16.79
N ALA A 184 0.14 13.98 17.82
CA ALA A 184 -1.13 13.28 17.65
C ALA A 184 -2.19 14.14 16.93
N ARG A 185 -2.11 15.47 17.03
CA ARG A 185 -3.07 16.40 16.40
C ARG A 185 -2.65 16.85 15.00
N THR A 186 -1.36 16.99 14.76
CA THR A 186 -0.83 17.58 13.52
C THR A 186 -0.19 16.55 12.58
N GLY A 187 0.17 15.37 13.09
CA GLY A 187 0.99 14.40 12.36
C GLY A 187 2.46 14.80 12.22
N PHE A 188 2.89 15.93 12.79
CA PHE A 188 4.30 16.32 12.80
C PHE A 188 5.08 15.60 13.90
N PHE A 189 6.25 15.10 13.57
CA PHE A 189 7.15 14.49 14.54
C PHE A 189 8.15 15.51 15.05
N TRP A 190 8.56 15.36 16.31
CA TRP A 190 9.53 16.22 16.96
C TRP A 190 10.75 15.39 17.35
N ARG A 191 11.96 15.92 17.23
CA ARG A 191 13.19 15.26 17.70
C ARG A 191 14.07 16.20 18.49
N THR A 192 14.96 15.65 19.31
CA THR A 192 16.04 16.43 19.92
C THR A 192 17.26 16.43 19.04
N ASP A 193 17.80 17.62 18.77
CA ASP A 193 19.03 17.82 18.04
C ASP A 193 19.90 18.83 18.79
N HIS A 194 21.06 18.40 19.31
CA HIS A 194 21.99 19.25 20.07
C HIS A 194 21.33 20.10 21.19
N GLY A 195 20.33 19.53 21.90
CA GLY A 195 19.61 20.22 22.97
C GLY A 195 18.51 21.19 22.50
N ALA A 196 18.25 21.27 21.20
CA ALA A 196 17.07 21.91 20.62
C ALA A 196 16.00 20.87 20.26
N VAL A 197 14.73 21.27 20.28
CA VAL A 197 13.62 20.49 19.71
C VAL A 197 13.43 20.93 18.26
N VAL A 198 13.40 19.97 17.33
CA VAL A 198 13.19 20.18 15.90
C VAL A 198 11.94 19.44 15.44
#